data_AF-A0A9D8RWE5-F1
#
_entry.id   AF-A0A9D8RWE5-F1
#
_cell.length_a   1.000
_cell.length_b   1.000
_cell.length_c   1.000
_cell.angle_alpha   90.00
_cell.angle_beta   90.00
_cell.angle_gamma   90.00
#
_symmetry.space_group_name_H-M   'P 1'
#
loop_
_entity.id
_entity.type
_entity.pdbx_description
1 polymer ?
#
loop_
_entity_poly.entity_id
_entity_poly.type
_entity_poly.pdbx_seq_one_letter_code
_entity_poly.pdbx_strand_id
1 'polypeptide(L)'
;MAKRTDIKRVMIIGSGPIIIGQAAEFDYAGTQACLALKEEGYEVILVNSNPATIMTDTTIADKVYMEPLTLEYIAKIIRYERPDAIVPGIGGQTGLNMAMLLEKK
;
A
#
# COMPACT_ATOMS: atom_id res chain seq x y z
N MET A 1 -5.06 -16.76 15.79
CA MET A 1 -5.52 -15.54 16.49
C MET A 1 -6.58 -14.88 15.63
N ALA A 2 -7.56 -14.21 16.25
CA ALA A 2 -8.60 -13.49 15.52
C ALA A 2 -8.10 -12.12 15.00
N LYS A 3 -8.90 -11.46 14.16
CA LYS A 3 -8.69 -10.09 13.65
C LYS A 3 -8.37 -9.11 14.78
N ARG A 4 -7.41 -8.19 14.56
CA ARG A 4 -7.12 -7.08 15.48
C ARG A 4 -8.25 -6.05 15.49
N THR A 5 -8.64 -5.58 16.67
CA THR A 5 -9.76 -4.64 16.85
C THR A 5 -9.32 -3.19 17.06
N ASP A 6 -8.02 -2.98 17.27
CA ASP A 6 -7.40 -1.68 17.48
C ASP A 6 -6.88 -1.03 16.18
N ILE A 7 -6.88 -1.77 15.07
CA ILE A 7 -6.57 -1.26 13.72
C ILE A 7 -7.88 -1.10 12.95
N LYS A 8 -8.07 0.05 12.31
CA LYS A 8 -9.20 0.33 11.42
C LYS A 8 -8.74 0.69 10.01
N ARG A 9 -7.69 1.49 9.90
CA ARG A 9 -7.12 1.97 8.63
C ARG A 9 -5.77 1.32 8.37
N VAL A 10 -5.64 0.68 7.21
CA VAL A 10 -4.41 0.03 6.79
C VAL A 10 -3.93 0.67 5.50
N MET A 11 -2.68 1.14 5.51
CA MET A 11 -2.04 1.65 4.31
C MET A 11 -1.15 0.57 3.68
N ILE A 12 -1.33 0.32 2.39
CA ILE A 12 -0.46 -0.56 1.59
C ILE A 12 0.44 0.33 0.72
N ILE A 13 1.73 0.01 0.70
CA ILE A 13 2.70 0.64 -0.20
C ILE A 13 2.95 -0.31 -1.37
N GLY A 14 2.56 0.11 -2.58
CA GLY A 14 2.77 -0.64 -3.80
C GLY A 14 4.23 -0.65 -4.27
N SER A 15 4.50 -1.37 -5.36
CA SER A 15 5.86 -1.55 -5.91
C SER A 15 6.32 -0.42 -6.82
N GLY A 16 5.39 0.35 -7.38
CA GLY A 16 5.69 1.34 -8.41
C GLY A 16 5.78 0.70 -9.80
N PRO A 17 6.50 1.33 -10.75
CA PRO A 17 6.58 0.84 -12.13
C PRO A 17 7.24 -0.54 -12.22
N ILE A 18 6.85 -1.30 -13.25
CA ILE A 18 7.45 -2.60 -13.55
C ILE A 18 8.90 -2.43 -14.00
N ILE A 19 9.82 -3.16 -13.37
CA ILE A 19 11.23 -3.26 -13.73
C ILE A 19 11.68 -4.73 -13.71
N ILE A 20 12.83 -5.02 -14.32
CA ILE A 20 13.42 -6.36 -14.25
C ILE A 20 13.69 -6.70 -12.77
N GLY A 21 13.13 -7.83 -12.32
CA GLY A 21 13.22 -8.30 -10.93
C GLY A 21 12.16 -7.72 -9.97
N GLN A 22 11.28 -6.83 -10.45
CA GLN A 22 10.12 -6.35 -9.70
C GLN A 22 8.98 -6.02 -10.66
N ALA A 23 8.10 -6.99 -10.89
CA ALA A 23 7.11 -6.93 -11.96
C ALA A 23 5.67 -7.15 -11.46
N ALA A 24 4.86 -7.83 -12.29
CA ALA A 24 3.41 -7.98 -12.10
C ALA A 24 3.03 -8.81 -10.86
N GLU A 25 3.96 -9.59 -10.29
CA GLU A 25 3.74 -10.34 -9.05
C GLU A 25 3.30 -9.45 -7.89
N PHE A 26 3.75 -8.18 -7.85
CA PHE A 26 3.38 -7.23 -6.82
C PHE A 26 2.03 -6.57 -7.07
N ASP A 27 1.57 -6.46 -8.32
CA ASP A 27 0.19 -6.07 -8.61
C ASP A 27 -0.78 -7.17 -8.15
N TYR A 28 -0.47 -8.42 -8.51
CA TYR A 28 -1.26 -9.58 -8.06
C TYR A 28 -1.32 -9.66 -6.53
N ALA A 29 -0.16 -9.66 -5.85
CA ALA A 29 -0.11 -9.74 -4.40
C ALA A 29 -0.75 -8.52 -3.74
N GLY A 30 -0.54 -7.31 -4.29
CA GLY A 30 -1.14 -6.06 -3.80
C GLY A 30 -2.66 -6.08 -3.89
N THR A 31 -3.20 -6.54 -5.02
CA THR A 31 -4.64 -6.73 -5.23
C THR A 31 -5.21 -7.70 -4.21
N GLN A 32 -4.57 -8.85 -4.00
CA GLN A 32 -5.01 -9.84 -3.00
C GLN A 32 -4.98 -9.26 -1.58
N ALA A 33 -3.96 -8.50 -1.23
CA ALA A 33 -3.86 -7.86 0.08
C ALA A 33 -4.96 -6.82 0.31
N CYS A 34 -5.26 -5.99 -0.69
CA CYS A 34 -6.36 -5.02 -0.62
C CYS A 34 -7.70 -5.74 -0.39
N LEU A 35 -8.00 -6.77 -1.20
CA LEU A 35 -9.26 -7.52 -1.10
C LEU A 35 -9.39 -8.21 0.26
N ALA A 36 -8.36 -8.92 0.70
CA ALA A 36 -8.39 -9.62 1.99
C ALA A 36 -8.60 -8.66 3.18
N LEU A 37 -7.96 -7.49 3.16
CA LEU A 37 -8.15 -6.49 4.22
C LEU A 37 -9.56 -5.86 4.18
N LYS A 38 -10.12 -5.62 2.99
CA LYS A 38 -11.49 -5.11 2.85
C LYS A 38 -12.53 -6.14 3.28
N GLU A 39 -12.35 -7.41 2.94
CA GLU A 39 -13.22 -8.51 3.37
C GLU A 39 -13.25 -8.64 4.90
N GLU A 40 -12.12 -8.42 5.54
CA GLU A 40 -12.03 -8.36 7.01
C GLU A 40 -12.59 -7.06 7.58
N GLY A 41 -12.97 -6.07 6.76
CA GLY A 41 -13.57 -4.80 7.19
C GLY A 41 -12.57 -3.77 7.70
N TYR A 42 -11.37 -3.72 7.14
CA TYR A 42 -10.46 -2.58 7.29
C TYR A 42 -10.71 -1.54 6.19
N GLU A 43 -10.49 -0.26 6.49
CA GLU A 43 -10.40 0.80 5.48
C GLU A 43 -9.00 0.74 4.86
N VAL A 44 -8.93 0.44 3.56
CA VAL A 44 -7.68 0.22 2.83
C VAL A 44 -7.30 1.47 2.05
N ILE A 45 -6.11 2.00 2.37
CA ILE A 45 -5.48 3.10 1.65
C ILE A 45 -4.32 2.51 0.86
N LEU A 46 -4.36 2.63 -0.46
CA LEU A 46 -3.27 2.19 -1.32
C LEU A 46 -2.50 3.40 -1.87
N VAL A 47 -1.17 3.33 -1.86
CA VAL A 47 -0.32 4.20 -2.67
C VAL A 47 0.46 3.37 -3.69
N ASN A 48 0.35 3.72 -4.97
CA ASN A 48 1.15 3.09 -6.03
C ASN A 48 1.26 4.05 -7.22
N SER A 49 2.46 4.20 -7.79
CA SER A 49 2.69 5.13 -8.91
C SER A 49 2.43 4.51 -10.29
N ASN A 50 2.15 3.20 -10.37
CA ASN A 50 1.96 2.50 -11.64
C ASN A 50 0.48 2.51 -12.05
N PRO A 51 0.09 3.21 -13.12
CA PRO A 51 -1.31 3.29 -13.56
C PRO A 51 -1.81 1.99 -14.21
N ALA A 52 -0.91 1.10 -14.62
CA ALA A 52 -1.24 -0.14 -15.33
C ALA A 52 -1.36 -1.33 -14.38
N THR A 53 -2.00 -1.14 -13.22
CA THR A 53 -2.17 -2.19 -12.19
C THR A 53 -3.62 -2.34 -11.78
N ILE A 54 -4.04 -3.58 -11.52
CA ILE A 54 -5.38 -3.86 -11.00
C ILE A 54 -5.55 -3.29 -9.60
N MET A 55 -4.51 -3.37 -8.76
CA MET A 55 -4.58 -2.86 -7.38
C MET A 55 -4.95 -1.38 -7.28
N THR A 56 -4.63 -0.58 -8.31
CA THR A 56 -4.97 0.86 -8.38
C THR A 56 -6.37 1.15 -8.92
N ASP A 57 -7.17 0.14 -9.25
CA ASP A 57 -8.58 0.32 -9.56
C ASP A 57 -9.33 0.79 -8.31
N THR A 58 -10.20 1.78 -8.48
CA THR A 58 -11.02 2.37 -7.40
C THR A 58 -11.94 1.39 -6.68
N THR A 59 -12.18 0.20 -7.24
CA THR A 59 -12.96 -0.86 -6.61
C THR A 59 -12.14 -1.69 -5.59
N ILE A 60 -10.81 -1.74 -5.77
CA ILE A 60 -9.93 -2.65 -5.03
C ILE A 60 -9.52 -2.10 -3.66
N ALA A 61 -9.29 -0.80 -3.52
CA ALA A 61 -9.02 -0.13 -2.24
C ALA A 61 -10.11 0.91 -1.94
N ASP A 62 -10.23 1.36 -0.69
CA ASP A 62 -11.17 2.45 -0.35
C ASP A 62 -10.62 3.81 -0.79
N LYS A 63 -9.30 3.96 -0.75
CA LYS A 63 -8.59 5.13 -1.26
C LYS A 63 -7.37 4.69 -2.07
N VAL A 64 -7.20 5.27 -3.26
CA VAL A 64 -6.05 5.03 -4.13
C VAL A 64 -5.33 6.34 -4.37
N TYR A 65 -4.03 6.36 -4.04
CA TYR A 65 -3.11 7.45 -4.31
C TYR A 65 -2.17 7.06 -5.43
N MET A 66 -2.42 7.61 -6.62
CA MET A 66 -1.56 7.42 -7.79
C MET A 66 -0.44 8.46 -7.82
N GLU A 67 0.45 8.37 -6.82
CA GLU A 67 1.47 9.36 -6.52
C GLU A 67 2.88 8.76 -6.57
N PRO A 68 3.94 9.57 -6.76
CA PRO A 68 5.32 9.08 -6.69
C PRO A 68 5.63 8.40 -5.37
N LEU A 69 6.24 7.21 -5.42
CA LEU A 69 6.67 6.44 -4.24
C LEU A 69 7.96 7.01 -3.63
N THR A 70 7.88 8.27 -3.21
CA THR A 70 8.95 9.01 -2.54
C THR A 70 8.60 9.23 -1.08
N LEU A 71 9.62 9.36 -0.23
CA LEU A 71 9.44 9.61 1.20
C LEU A 71 8.54 10.83 1.48
N GLU A 72 8.72 11.91 0.72
CA GLU A 72 7.95 13.14 0.90
C GLU A 72 6.44 12.94 0.63
N TYR A 73 6.10 12.32 -0.49
CA TYR A 73 4.70 12.09 -0.88
C TYR A 73 4.03 11.08 0.05
N ILE A 74 4.71 9.97 0.34
CA ILE A 74 4.15 8.96 1.26
C ILE A 74 3.97 9.56 2.66
N ALA A 75 4.92 10.35 3.17
CA ALA A 75 4.77 11.03 4.45
C ALA A 75 3.66 12.10 4.44
N LYS A 76 3.37 12.75 3.30
CA LYS A 76 2.21 13.64 3.15
C LYS A 76 0.91 12.84 3.27
N ILE A 77 0.79 11.71 2.58
CA ILE A 77 -0.38 10.83 2.62
C ILE A 77 -0.59 10.31 4.04
N ILE A 78 0.44 9.79 4.71
CA ILE A 78 0.35 9.29 6.09
C ILE A 78 -0.10 10.38 7.06
N ARG A 79 0.41 11.62 6.93
CA ARG A 79 0.00 12.75 7.78
C ARG A 79 -1.45 13.15 7.59
N TYR A 80 -1.97 13.03 6.36
CA TYR A 80 -3.35 13.35 6.03
C TYR A 80 -4.31 12.24 6.44
N GLU A 81 -4.02 11.00 6.03
CA GLU A 81 -4.89 9.84 6.22
C GLU A 81 -4.84 9.26 7.63
N ARG A 82 -3.70 9.39 8.31
CA ARG A 82 -3.42 8.82 9.64
C ARG A 82 -3.78 7.32 9.70
N PRO A 83 -3.16 6.45 8.87
CA PRO A 83 -3.38 5.02 8.96
C PRO A 83 -2.89 4.45 10.30
N ASP A 84 -3.58 3.46 10.83
CA ASP A 84 -3.22 2.79 12.10
C ASP A 84 -2.08 1.80 11.90
N ALA A 85 -1.96 1.24 10.68
CA ALA A 85 -0.92 0.30 10.31
C ALA A 85 -0.48 0.49 8.86
N ILE A 86 0.76 0.10 8.57
CA ILE A 86 1.33 0.08 7.22
C ILE A 86 1.73 -1.35 6.88
N VAL A 87 1.40 -1.79 5.67
CA VAL A 87 1.81 -3.09 5.11
C VAL A 87 2.80 -2.85 3.96
N PRO A 88 4.12 -2.93 4.24
CA PRO A 88 5.14 -2.63 3.22
C PRO A 88 5.63 -3.86 2.45
N GLY A 89 5.33 -5.08 2.93
CA GLY A 89 5.87 -6.32 2.39
C GLY A 89 5.31 -6.75 1.03
N ILE A 90 4.23 -6.10 0.56
CA ILE A 90 3.56 -6.43 -0.70
C ILE A 90 4.05 -5.53 -1.86
N GLY A 91 4.90 -4.53 -1.57
CA GLY A 91 5.43 -3.58 -2.55
C GLY A 91 6.86 -3.89 -3.02
N GLY A 92 7.32 -5.13 -2.88
CA GLY A 92 8.69 -5.52 -3.22
C GLY A 92 9.75 -4.73 -2.44
N GLN A 93 10.90 -4.50 -3.08
CA GLN A 93 11.99 -3.76 -2.43
C GLN A 93 11.65 -2.28 -2.26
N THR A 94 10.84 -1.71 -3.16
CA THR A 94 10.35 -0.32 -3.03
C THR A 94 9.59 -0.13 -1.72
N GLY A 95 8.59 -0.99 -1.45
CA GLY A 95 7.77 -0.90 -0.24
C GLY A 95 8.59 -1.05 1.05
N LEU A 96 9.49 -2.04 1.09
CA LEU A 96 10.37 -2.27 2.24
C LEU A 96 11.32 -1.10 2.49
N ASN A 97 11.97 -0.58 1.45
CA ASN A 97 12.85 0.58 1.56
C ASN A 97 12.10 1.82 2.06
N MET A 98 10.89 2.05 1.57
CA MET A 98 10.06 3.18 2.01
C MET A 98 9.69 3.05 3.49
N ALA A 99 9.30 1.87 3.96
CA ALA A 99 9.00 1.65 5.38
C ALA A 99 10.21 1.94 6.27
N MET A 100 11.41 1.46 5.89
CA MET A 100 12.64 1.74 6.63
C MET A 100 12.99 3.23 6.68
N LEU A 101 12.71 3.98 5.61
CA LEU A 101 12.91 5.44 5.60
C LEU A 101 11.90 6.18 6.46
N LEU A 102 10.65 5.72 6.48
CA LEU A 102 9.58 6.27 7.31
C LEU A 102 9.80 6.00 8.80
N GLU A 103 10.26 4.80 9.17
CA GLU A 103 10.54 4.43 10.57
C GLU A 103 11.65 5.27 11.18
N LYS A 104 12.67 5.64 10.39
CA LYS A 104 13.81 6.46 10.86
C LYS A 104 13.46 7.94 11.09
N LYS A 105 12.23 8.36 10.80
CA LYS A 105 11.78 9.76 10.80
C LYS A 105 10.69 10.00 11.82
#